data_AF-A0A1H8FIQ6-F1
#
_entry.id   AF-A0A1H8FIQ6-F1
#
_cell.length_a   1.000
_cell.length_b   1.000
_cell.length_c   1.000
_cell.angle_alpha   90.00
_cell.angle_beta   90.00
_cell.angle_gamma   90.00
#
_symmetry.space_group_name_H-M   'P 1'
#
loop_
_entity.id
_entity.type
_entity.pdbx_description
1 polymer ?
#
loop_
_entity_poly.entity_id
_entity_poly.type
_entity_poly.pdbx_seq_one_letter_code
_entity_poly.pdbx_strand_id
1 'polypeptide(L)'
;MSNNLFISTWINGAFSDLWTLHLTMTGCLVSVFTLLYSFLISKKGELKIYTEQLNHGDKSPTNIQKQRFAVRYIKKMSKAINLCLILLIGCVCLAIGSWVGLRLLSDNSQFFLLCIVGLLTILVLISMFYLCVKVYSQYRKDARL
;
A
#
# COMPACT_ATOMS: atom_id res chain seq x y z
N MET A 1 7.16 12.66 41.82
CA MET A 1 5.95 13.22 41.17
C MET A 1 6.26 13.89 39.82
N SER A 2 7.39 14.61 39.68
CA SER A 2 7.85 15.19 38.40
C SER A 2 8.06 14.17 37.26
N ASN A 3 8.74 13.04 37.50
CA ASN A 3 9.06 12.08 36.43
C ASN A 3 7.84 11.43 35.75
N ASN A 4 6.76 11.13 36.48
CA ASN A 4 5.59 10.48 35.87
C ASN A 4 4.81 11.43 34.94
N LEU A 5 4.75 12.72 35.30
CA LEU A 5 4.16 13.75 34.44
C LEU A 5 4.99 13.98 33.17
N PHE A 6 6.31 13.92 33.29
CA PHE A 6 7.21 13.99 32.14
C PHE A 6 7.02 12.78 31.22
N ILE A 7 6.95 11.56 31.76
CA ILE A 7 6.77 10.35 30.96
C ILE A 7 5.42 10.36 30.21
N SER A 8 4.32 10.74 30.87
CA SER A 8 3.00 10.78 30.22
C SER A 8 2.90 11.83 29.12
N THR A 9 3.51 13.01 29.31
CA THR A 9 3.56 14.05 28.27
C THR A 9 4.36 13.60 27.04
N TRP A 10 5.48 12.90 27.24
CA TRP A 10 6.25 12.29 26.14
C TRP A 10 5.48 11.21 25.39
N ILE A 11 4.81 10.30 26.10
CA ILE A 11 4.01 9.23 25.49
C ILE A 11 2.87 9.82 24.65
N ASN A 12 2.18 10.83 25.17
CA ASN A 12 1.10 11.51 24.43
C ASN A 12 1.61 12.22 23.18
N GLY A 13 2.78 12.88 23.27
CA GLY A 13 3.45 13.49 22.11
C GLY A 13 3.76 12.45 21.03
N ALA A 14 4.37 11.33 21.42
CA ALA A 14 4.71 10.24 20.50
C ALA A 14 3.47 9.64 19.81
N PHE A 15 2.36 9.46 20.52
CA PHE A 15 1.10 9.00 19.91
C PHE A 15 0.52 10.01 18.92
N SER A 16 0.60 11.31 19.22
CA SER A 16 0.13 12.38 18.32
C SER A 16 0.95 12.42 17.03
N ASP A 17 2.26 12.30 17.14
CA ASP A 17 3.16 12.26 15.98
C ASP A 17 2.92 10.99 15.15
N LEU A 18 2.78 9.84 15.80
CA LEU A 18 2.44 8.58 15.13
C LEU A 18 1.09 8.67 14.43
N TRP A 19 0.05 9.21 15.07
CA TRP A 19 -1.25 9.41 14.44
C TRP A 19 -1.15 10.21 13.15
N THR A 20 -0.42 11.33 13.19
CA THR A 20 -0.21 12.23 12.04
C THR A 20 0.58 11.54 10.93
N LEU A 21 1.60 10.76 11.30
CA LEU A 21 2.39 9.95 10.37
C LEU A 21 1.52 8.89 9.69
N HIS A 22 0.70 8.14 10.43
CA HIS A 22 -0.17 7.12 9.87
C HIS A 22 -1.24 7.72 8.94
N LEU A 23 -1.80 8.89 9.25
CA LEU A 23 -2.72 9.60 8.36
C LEU A 23 -2.04 10.00 7.04
N THR A 24 -0.83 10.56 7.12
CA THR A 24 -0.05 10.97 5.94
C THR A 24 0.29 9.76 5.07
N MET A 25 0.74 8.68 5.69
CA MET A 25 1.05 7.42 5.01
C MET A 25 -0.17 6.81 4.35
N THR A 26 -1.33 6.85 5.00
CA THR A 26 -2.60 6.40 4.44
C THR A 26 -2.95 7.21 3.19
N GLY A 27 -2.85 8.54 3.25
CA GLY A 27 -3.06 9.41 2.09
C GLY A 27 -2.15 9.06 0.91
N CYS A 28 -0.86 8.87 1.17
CA CYS A 28 0.11 8.46 0.14
C CYS A 28 -0.24 7.09 -0.47
N LEU A 29 -0.59 6.09 0.36
CA LEU A 29 -0.99 4.76 -0.08
C LEU A 29 -2.27 4.80 -0.94
N VAL A 30 -3.25 5.64 -0.58
CA VAL A 30 -4.45 5.86 -1.40
C VAL A 30 -4.06 6.38 -2.79
N SER A 31 -3.18 7.39 -2.86
CA SER A 31 -2.73 7.93 -4.15
C SER A 31 -2.03 6.88 -5.02
N VAL A 32 -1.10 6.11 -4.43
CA VAL A 32 -0.39 5.03 -5.14
C VAL A 32 -1.37 3.93 -5.57
N PHE A 33 -2.30 3.54 -4.71
CA PHE A 33 -3.33 2.56 -5.03
C PHE A 33 -4.17 3.01 -6.23
N THR A 34 -4.67 4.25 -6.22
CA THR A 34 -5.48 4.81 -7.31
C THR A 34 -4.70 4.84 -8.62
N LEU A 35 -3.43 5.24 -8.60
CA LEU A 35 -2.57 5.24 -9.80
C LEU A 35 -2.39 3.84 -10.37
N LEU A 36 -2.03 2.87 -9.53
CA LEU A 36 -1.85 1.47 -9.94
C LEU A 36 -3.16 0.87 -10.47
N TYR A 37 -4.28 1.19 -9.82
CA TYR A 37 -5.59 0.69 -10.21
C TYR A 37 -6.04 1.25 -11.56
N SER A 38 -5.87 2.56 -11.80
CA SER A 38 -6.13 3.17 -13.11
C SER A 38 -5.27 2.56 -14.21
N PHE A 39 -3.99 2.30 -13.95
CA PHE A 39 -3.11 1.64 -14.91
C PHE A 39 -3.55 0.21 -15.23
N LEU A 40 -3.98 -0.56 -14.22
CA LEU A 40 -4.53 -1.90 -14.40
C LEU A 40 -5.78 -1.89 -15.29
N ILE A 41 -6.71 -0.94 -15.05
CA ILE A 41 -7.93 -0.79 -15.87
C ILE A 41 -7.55 -0.46 -17.31
N SER A 42 -6.63 0.49 -17.52
CA SER A 42 -6.15 0.85 -18.86
C SER A 42 -5.60 -0.37 -19.62
N LYS A 43 -4.76 -1.18 -18.97
CA LYS A 43 -4.22 -2.41 -19.58
C LYS A 43 -5.25 -3.52 -19.79
N LYS A 44 -6.28 -3.62 -18.94
CA LYS A 44 -7.44 -4.49 -19.20
C LYS A 44 -8.25 -4.03 -20.41
N GLY A 45 -8.42 -2.72 -20.60
CA GLY A 45 -9.08 -2.15 -21.76
C GLY A 45 -8.36 -2.50 -23.07
N GLU A 46 -7.04 -2.29 -23.11
CA GLU A 46 -6.20 -2.70 -24.25
C GLU A 46 -6.35 -4.20 -24.56
N LEU A 47 -6.32 -5.06 -23.53
CA LEU A 47 -6.47 -6.51 -23.69
C LEU A 47 -7.83 -6.90 -24.32
N LYS A 48 -8.90 -6.20 -23.94
CA LYS A 48 -10.24 -6.44 -24.50
C LYS A 48 -10.28 -6.14 -25.99
N ILE A 49 -9.68 -5.02 -26.41
CA ILE A 49 -9.57 -4.63 -27.82
C ILE A 49 -8.80 -5.69 -28.62
N TYR A 50 -7.65 -6.17 -28.11
CA TYR A 50 -6.88 -7.23 -28.80
C TYR A 50 -7.66 -8.54 -28.90
N THR A 51 -8.48 -8.86 -27.89
CA THR A 51 -9.30 -10.08 -27.88
C THR A 51 -10.47 -9.97 -28.88
N GLU A 52 -11.08 -8.80 -29.00
CA GLU A 52 -12.12 -8.51 -29.99
C GLU A 52 -11.55 -8.57 -31.42
N GLN A 53 -10.35 -8.03 -31.65
CA GLN A 53 -9.64 -8.13 -32.94
C GLN A 53 -9.31 -9.58 -33.33
N LEU A 54 -8.89 -10.41 -32.36
CA LEU A 54 -8.66 -11.84 -32.57
C LEU A 54 -9.95 -12.62 -32.92
N ASN A 55 -11.07 -12.27 -32.28
CA ASN A 55 -12.37 -12.88 -32.56
C ASN A 55 -12.94 -12.49 -33.93
N HIS A 56 -12.57 -11.32 -34.46
CA HIS A 56 -12.95 -10.87 -35.81
C HIS A 56 -12.12 -11.49 -36.95
N GLY A 57 -11.25 -12.47 -36.66
CA GLY A 57 -10.58 -13.30 -37.68
C GLY A 57 -9.12 -12.95 -37.93
N ASP A 58 -8.57 -11.93 -37.29
CA ASP A 58 -7.15 -11.54 -37.42
C ASP A 58 -6.27 -12.39 -36.47
N LYS A 59 -6.12 -13.68 -36.82
CA LYS A 59 -5.30 -14.67 -36.09
C LYS A 59 -3.81 -14.48 -36.35
N SER A 60 -3.31 -13.26 -36.25
CA SER A 60 -1.87 -13.04 -36.30
C SER A 60 -1.21 -13.65 -35.03
N PRO A 61 -0.15 -14.46 -35.18
CA PRO A 61 0.54 -15.07 -34.03
C PRO A 61 1.12 -14.02 -33.06
N THR A 62 1.31 -12.79 -33.55
CA THR A 62 1.69 -11.59 -32.80
C THR A 62 0.59 -11.14 -31.82
N ASN A 63 -0.70 -11.15 -32.21
CA ASN A 63 -1.79 -10.76 -31.30
C ASN A 63 -1.99 -11.76 -30.15
N ILE A 64 -1.83 -13.06 -30.42
CA ILE A 64 -1.93 -14.12 -29.40
C ILE A 64 -0.81 -13.98 -28.36
N GLN A 65 0.41 -13.64 -28.78
CA GLN A 65 1.53 -13.38 -27.86
C GLN A 65 1.30 -12.12 -27.02
N LYS A 66 0.84 -11.02 -27.63
CA LYS A 66 0.49 -9.78 -26.92
C LYS A 66 -0.60 -10.01 -25.86
N GLN A 67 -1.62 -10.80 -26.19
CA GLN A 67 -2.69 -11.17 -25.26
C GLN A 67 -2.15 -11.96 -24.05
N ARG A 68 -1.32 -12.97 -24.28
CA ARG A 68 -0.70 -13.76 -23.19
C ARG A 68 0.23 -12.91 -22.32
N PHE A 69 0.98 -11.99 -22.91
CA PHE A 69 1.86 -11.07 -22.18
C PHE A 69 1.04 -10.11 -21.31
N ALA A 70 0.00 -9.49 -21.86
CA ALA A 70 -0.90 -8.59 -21.15
C ALA A 70 -1.65 -9.31 -20.00
N VAL A 71 -2.12 -10.54 -20.19
CA VAL A 71 -2.73 -11.33 -19.10
C VAL A 71 -1.72 -11.60 -17.98
N ARG A 72 -0.49 -12.01 -18.32
CA ARG A 72 0.57 -12.25 -17.33
C ARG A 72 0.93 -10.96 -16.58
N TYR A 73 0.93 -9.84 -17.28
CA TYR A 73 1.17 -8.51 -16.71
C TYR A 73 0.07 -8.09 -15.73
N ILE A 74 -1.20 -8.17 -16.13
CA ILE A 74 -2.38 -7.87 -15.31
C ILE A 74 -2.38 -8.74 -14.05
N LYS A 75 -2.04 -10.03 -14.17
CA LYS A 75 -1.95 -10.94 -13.01
C LYS A 75 -0.86 -10.54 -12.02
N LYS A 76 0.29 -10.02 -12.49
CA LYS A 76 1.36 -9.51 -11.64
C LYS A 76 1.00 -8.17 -10.97
N MET A 77 0.45 -7.24 -11.74
CA MET A 77 -0.04 -5.94 -11.24
C MET A 77 -1.15 -6.12 -10.20
N SER A 78 -2.11 -7.01 -10.44
CA SER A 78 -3.20 -7.29 -9.50
C SER A 78 -2.68 -7.80 -8.14
N LYS A 79 -1.60 -8.60 -8.11
CA LYS A 79 -0.96 -9.00 -6.85
C LYS A 79 -0.35 -7.80 -6.10
N ALA A 80 0.26 -6.85 -6.81
CA ALA A 80 0.81 -5.64 -6.20
C ALA A 80 -0.29 -4.75 -5.63
N ILE A 81 -1.41 -4.61 -6.35
CA ILE A 81 -2.60 -3.86 -5.90
C ILE A 81 -3.21 -4.51 -4.65
N ASN A 82 -3.36 -5.84 -4.61
CA ASN A 82 -3.85 -6.53 -3.41
C ASN A 82 -2.92 -6.30 -2.21
N LEU A 83 -1.60 -6.33 -2.41
CA LEU A 83 -0.65 -6.04 -1.33
C LEU A 83 -0.74 -4.58 -0.86
N CYS A 84 -0.91 -3.63 -1.79
CA CYS A 84 -1.16 -2.22 -1.48
C CYS A 84 -2.44 -2.04 -0.65
N LEU A 85 -3.51 -2.77 -0.99
CA LEU A 85 -4.78 -2.73 -0.26
C LEU A 85 -4.62 -3.29 1.16
N ILE A 86 -3.91 -4.41 1.34
CA ILE A 86 -3.61 -4.96 2.67
C ILE A 86 -2.81 -3.96 3.51
N LEU A 87 -1.79 -3.32 2.93
CA LEU A 87 -1.01 -2.29 3.63
C LEU A 87 -1.86 -1.07 4.00
N LEU A 88 -2.76 -0.65 3.14
CA LEU A 88 -3.67 0.46 3.39
C LEU A 88 -4.63 0.15 4.55
N ILE A 89 -5.22 -1.05 4.57
CA ILE A 89 -6.03 -1.51 5.72
C ILE A 89 -5.17 -1.52 6.99
N GLY A 90 -3.94 -2.05 6.91
CA GLY A 90 -3.00 -2.06 8.04
C GLY A 90 -2.71 -0.66 8.60
N CYS A 91 -2.43 0.32 7.73
CA CYS A 91 -2.22 1.71 8.13
C CYS A 91 -3.44 2.33 8.82
N VAL A 92 -4.65 2.08 8.30
CA VAL A 92 -5.89 2.56 8.91
C VAL A 92 -6.09 1.92 10.28
N CYS A 93 -5.86 0.62 10.42
CA CYS A 93 -5.92 -0.07 11.71
C CYS A 93 -4.91 0.50 12.72
N LEU A 94 -3.68 0.81 12.28
CA LEU A 94 -2.66 1.42 13.14
C LEU A 94 -3.01 2.86 13.54
N ALA A 95 -3.62 3.63 12.64
CA ALA A 95 -4.13 4.96 12.97
C ALA A 95 -5.20 4.85 14.07
N ILE A 96 -6.19 3.96 13.90
CA ILE A 96 -7.23 3.70 14.91
C ILE A 96 -6.60 3.24 16.22
N GLY A 97 -5.63 2.33 16.18
CA GLY A 97 -4.90 1.86 17.37
C GLY A 97 -4.17 2.98 18.10
N SER A 98 -3.52 3.89 17.37
CA SER A 98 -2.85 5.07 17.94
C SER A 98 -3.84 6.02 18.61
N TRP A 99 -5.02 6.21 18.00
CA TRP A 99 -6.07 7.08 18.54
C TRP A 99 -6.75 6.48 19.79
N VAL A 100 -7.03 5.18 19.78
CA VAL A 100 -7.56 4.45 20.93
C VAL A 100 -6.54 4.44 22.07
N GLY A 101 -5.26 4.25 21.75
CA GLY A 101 -4.15 4.32 22.70
C GLY A 101 -4.11 5.60 23.51
N LEU A 102 -4.34 6.73 22.84
CA LEU A 102 -4.31 8.06 23.45
C LEU A 102 -5.49 8.35 24.40
N ARG A 103 -6.68 7.75 24.16
CA ARG A 103 -7.91 8.10 24.89
C ARG A 103 -8.42 7.08 25.89
N LEU A 104 -8.14 5.80 25.71
CA LEU A 104 -8.84 4.73 26.42
C LEU A 104 -7.98 3.91 27.39
N LEU A 105 -6.64 4.05 27.35
CA LEU A 105 -5.73 3.19 28.12
C LEU A 105 -5.09 3.91 29.31
N SER A 106 -4.76 3.13 30.35
CA SER A 106 -4.01 3.57 31.53
C SER A 106 -2.50 3.68 31.26
N ASP A 107 -1.78 4.50 32.04
CA ASP A 107 -0.37 4.89 31.82
C ASP A 107 0.58 3.73 31.51
N ASN A 108 0.50 2.59 32.23
CA ASN A 108 1.36 1.43 31.97
C ASN A 108 1.03 0.72 30.64
N SER A 109 -0.25 0.63 30.30
CA SER A 109 -0.70 -0.04 29.07
C SER A 109 -0.46 0.81 27.82
N GLN A 110 -0.44 2.14 27.98
CA GLN A 110 -0.11 3.08 26.91
C GLN A 110 1.33 2.89 26.39
N PHE A 111 2.30 2.72 27.30
CA PHE A 111 3.70 2.51 26.89
C PHE A 111 3.88 1.21 26.09
N PHE A 112 3.27 0.11 26.55
CA PHE A 112 3.36 -1.17 25.84
C PHE A 112 2.71 -1.11 24.45
N LEU A 113 1.54 -0.45 24.36
CA LEU A 113 0.87 -0.22 23.08
C LEU A 113 1.74 0.64 22.14
N LEU A 114 2.39 1.68 22.66
CA LEU A 114 3.28 2.56 21.87
C LEU A 114 4.43 1.75 21.25
N CYS A 115 5.07 0.87 22.02
CA CYS A 115 6.13 -0.01 21.51
C CYS A 115 5.62 -0.94 20.40
N ILE A 116 4.44 -1.53 20.57
CA ILE A 116 3.83 -2.41 19.56
C ILE A 116 3.50 -1.63 18.29
N VAL A 117 2.84 -0.49 18.42
CA VAL A 117 2.47 0.38 17.28
C VAL A 117 3.72 0.82 16.54
N GLY A 118 4.75 1.31 17.25
CA GLY A 118 6.00 1.73 16.65
C GLY A 118 6.71 0.61 15.88
N LEU A 119 6.76 -0.61 16.42
CA LEU A 119 7.35 -1.76 15.74
C LEU A 119 6.56 -2.13 14.47
N LEU A 120 5.23 -2.09 14.53
CA LEU A 120 4.38 -2.31 13.37
C LEU A 120 4.56 -1.21 12.31
N THR A 121 4.74 0.06 12.71
CA THR A 121 5.03 1.17 11.79
C THR A 121 6.32 0.91 11.01
N ILE A 122 7.39 0.43 11.67
CA ILE A 122 8.65 0.08 11.00
C ILE A 122 8.42 -1.03 9.96
N LEU A 123 7.65 -2.07 10.31
CA LEU A 123 7.33 -3.16 9.38
C LEU A 123 6.54 -2.68 8.16
N VAL A 124 5.59 -1.76 8.37
CA VAL A 124 4.83 -1.12 7.30
C VAL A 124 5.73 -0.28 6.39
N LEU A 125 6.66 0.49 6.96
CA LEU A 125 7.62 1.29 6.17
C LEU A 125 8.51 0.40 5.28
N ILE A 126 9.02 -0.71 5.82
CA ILE A 126 9.81 -1.69 5.04
C ILE A 126 8.95 -2.28 3.91
N SER A 127 7.70 -2.63 4.21
CA SER A 127 6.78 -3.21 3.22
C SER A 127 6.41 -2.22 2.12
N MET A 128 6.23 -0.94 2.47
CA MET A 128 5.97 0.13 1.51
C MET A 128 7.19 0.34 0.60
N PHE A 129 8.40 0.38 1.16
CA PHE A 129 9.62 0.50 0.37
C PHE A 129 9.77 -0.68 -0.61
N TYR A 130 9.51 -1.91 -0.14
CA TYR A 130 9.50 -3.09 -1.00
C TYR A 130 8.48 -2.97 -2.16
N LEU A 131 7.27 -2.48 -1.88
CA LEU A 131 6.25 -2.26 -2.91
C LEU A 131 6.70 -1.21 -3.93
N CYS A 132 7.27 -0.09 -3.48
CA CYS A 132 7.83 0.94 -4.36
C CYS A 132 8.92 0.38 -5.28
N VAL A 133 9.89 -0.37 -4.74
CA VAL A 133 10.95 -1.00 -5.54
C VAL A 133 10.38 -1.97 -6.57
N LYS A 134 9.39 -2.77 -6.16
CA LYS A 134 8.73 -3.74 -7.05
C LYS A 134 7.96 -3.07 -8.19
N VAL A 135 7.19 -2.03 -7.88
CA VAL A 135 6.45 -1.23 -8.85
C VAL A 135 7.42 -0.52 -9.80
N TYR A 136 8.46 0.12 -9.27
CA TYR A 136 9.48 0.80 -10.08
C TYR A 136 10.25 -0.17 -10.98
N SER A 137 10.63 -1.35 -10.48
CA SER A 137 11.27 -2.40 -11.27
C SER A 137 10.38 -2.88 -12.41
N GLN A 138 9.07 -2.99 -12.16
CA GLN A 138 8.11 -3.39 -13.19
C GLN A 138 7.94 -2.29 -14.24
N TYR A 139 7.78 -1.03 -13.83
CA TYR A 139 7.70 0.10 -14.74
C TYR A 139 8.94 0.25 -15.63
N ARG A 140 10.15 0.10 -15.06
CA ARG A 140 11.40 0.14 -15.83
C ARG A 140 11.48 -0.97 -16.88
N LYS A 141 10.94 -2.16 -16.60
CA LYS A 141 10.91 -3.27 -17.56
C LYS A 141 9.95 -2.98 -18.71
N ASP A 142 8.84 -2.30 -18.44
CA ASP A 142 7.88 -1.91 -19.46
C ASP A 142 8.36 -0.71 -20.31
N ALA A 143 9.11 0.24 -19.72
CA ALA A 143 9.65 1.41 -20.42
C ALA A 143 10.91 1.12 -21.27
N ARG A 144 11.51 -0.07 -21.12
CA ARG A 144 12.66 -0.53 -21.94
C ARG A 144 12.23 -1.45 -23.09
N LEU A 145 10.92 -1.68 -23.26
CA LEU A 145 10.31 -2.32 -24.43
C LEU A 145 9.94 -1.25 -25.46
#